data_AF-F3AAU8-F1
#
_entry.id   AF-F3AAU8-F1
#
_cell.length_a   1.000
_cell.length_b   1.000
_cell.length_c   1.000
_cell.angle_alpha   90.00
_cell.angle_beta   90.00
_cell.angle_gamma   90.00
#
_symmetry.space_group_name_H-M   'P 1'
#
loop_
_entity.id
_entity.type
_entity.pdbx_description
1 polymer ?
#
loop_
_entity_poly.entity_id
_entity_poly.type
_entity_poly.pdbx_seq_one_letter_code
_entity_poly.pdbx_strand_id
1 'polypeptide(L)'
;MNSFFYLFRTKIKGSVRVQFSSLGTGMAVIFTVLIYGILIGTIFTSSVPYDKETMYLQAAMAILAGIGVTAFFSMLSLMSKRKALLYDTDAFYFFSGPYTKTQTNLFILVQTLKGALGYGLIGCFFMGLLSMGGYFSIPYFLLCLLVLFLISSIFLLMTDYIYMWTLVKPKAKIWNYIAVILVLASAGAVFSPFYAGSRL
;
A
#
# COMPACT_ATOMS: atom_id res chain seq x y z
N MET A 1 -2.70 -11.83 29.32
CA MET A 1 -2.33 -11.84 27.89
C MET A 1 -3.51 -12.03 26.91
N ASN A 2 -4.78 -12.15 27.35
CA ASN A 2 -5.90 -12.51 26.45
C ASN A 2 -6.75 -11.34 25.93
N SER A 3 -6.80 -10.19 26.60
CA SER A 3 -7.71 -9.09 26.23
C SER A 3 -7.23 -8.31 24.99
N PHE A 4 -5.93 -8.06 24.85
CA PHE A 4 -5.35 -7.35 23.70
C PHE A 4 -5.54 -8.13 22.38
N PHE A 5 -5.22 -9.43 22.37
CA PHE A 5 -5.43 -10.29 21.21
C PHE A 5 -6.91 -10.44 20.85
N TYR A 6 -7.79 -10.44 21.86
CA TYR A 6 -9.23 -10.45 21.64
C TYR A 6 -9.68 -9.18 20.91
N LEU A 7 -9.29 -7.98 21.38
CA LEU A 7 -9.61 -6.70 20.72
C LEU A 7 -9.04 -6.63 19.29
N PHE A 8 -7.82 -7.13 19.08
CA PHE A 8 -7.21 -7.20 17.75
C PHE A 8 -8.04 -8.08 16.79
N ARG A 9 -8.46 -9.27 17.24
CA ARG A 9 -9.29 -10.18 16.45
C ARG A 9 -10.67 -9.61 16.17
N THR A 10 -11.31 -9.00 17.15
CA THR A 10 -12.63 -8.38 16.96
C THR A 10 -12.56 -7.20 15.98
N LYS A 11 -11.47 -6.41 15.99
CA LYS A 11 -11.24 -5.35 15.00
C LYS A 11 -11.09 -5.88 13.58
N ILE A 12 -10.33 -6.97 13.38
CA ILE A 12 -10.21 -7.62 12.07
C ILE A 12 -11.58 -8.11 11.59
N LYS A 13 -12.30 -8.83 12.46
CA LYS A 13 -13.64 -9.35 12.14
C LYS A 13 -14.62 -8.21 11.81
N GLY A 14 -14.58 -7.12 12.58
CA GLY A 14 -15.37 -5.92 12.33
C GLY A 14 -15.03 -5.27 10.98
N SER A 15 -13.75 -5.14 10.66
CA SER A 15 -13.28 -4.57 9.38
C SER A 15 -13.78 -5.38 8.18
N VAL A 16 -13.68 -6.72 8.26
CA VAL A 16 -14.21 -7.62 7.22
C VAL A 16 -15.73 -7.48 7.12
N ARG A 17 -16.45 -7.48 8.25
CA ARG A 17 -17.92 -7.31 8.25
C ARG A 17 -18.35 -6.00 7.60
N VAL A 18 -17.62 -4.92 7.81
CA VAL A 18 -17.89 -3.62 7.18
C VAL A 18 -17.71 -3.69 5.66
N GLN A 19 -16.72 -4.43 5.16
CA GLN A 19 -16.55 -4.63 3.71
C GLN A 19 -17.74 -5.38 3.08
N PHE A 20 -18.37 -6.30 3.82
CA PHE A 20 -19.58 -7.02 3.40
C PHE A 20 -20.89 -6.39 3.90
N SER A 21 -20.85 -5.16 4.43
CA SER A 21 -22.04 -4.52 5.00
C SER A 21 -23.05 -4.07 3.95
N SER A 22 -22.62 -3.90 2.70
CA SER A 22 -23.49 -3.61 1.57
C SER A 22 -23.27 -4.63 0.45
N LEU A 23 -24.33 -4.92 -0.31
CA LEU A 23 -24.27 -5.82 -1.47
C LEU A 23 -23.22 -5.35 -2.50
N GLY A 24 -23.15 -4.04 -2.76
CA GLY A 24 -22.19 -3.47 -3.71
C GLY A 24 -20.73 -3.66 -3.28
N THR A 25 -20.39 -3.36 -2.03
CA THR A 25 -19.02 -3.53 -1.52
C THR A 25 -18.64 -5.00 -1.40
N GLY A 26 -19.59 -5.87 -1.01
CA GLY A 26 -19.36 -7.31 -0.93
C GLY A 26 -19.05 -7.93 -2.30
N MET A 27 -19.82 -7.58 -3.34
CA MET A 27 -19.55 -8.02 -4.71
C MET A 27 -18.18 -7.53 -5.21
N ALA A 28 -17.83 -6.26 -4.95
CA ALA A 28 -16.54 -5.71 -5.33
C ALA A 28 -15.36 -6.46 -4.68
N VAL A 29 -15.50 -6.85 -3.40
CA VAL A 29 -14.47 -7.64 -2.69
C VAL A 29 -14.32 -9.02 -3.32
N ILE A 30 -15.42 -9.73 -3.59
CA ILE A 30 -15.40 -11.06 -4.22
C ILE A 30 -14.74 -10.98 -5.60
N PHE A 31 -15.12 -10.00 -6.41
CA PHE A 31 -14.56 -9.80 -7.74
C PHE A 31 -13.05 -9.50 -7.68
N THR A 32 -12.64 -8.63 -6.75
CA THR A 32 -11.22 -8.31 -6.55
C THR A 32 -10.43 -9.55 -6.16
N VAL A 33 -10.94 -10.36 -5.22
CA VAL A 33 -10.28 -11.62 -4.80
C VAL A 33 -10.16 -12.60 -5.97
N LEU A 34 -11.19 -12.73 -6.80
CA LEU A 34 -11.16 -13.58 -7.99
C LEU A 34 -10.10 -13.14 -9.00
N ILE A 35 -10.03 -11.84 -9.32
CA ILE A 35 -9.03 -11.32 -10.26
C ILE A 35 -7.61 -11.57 -9.70
N TYR A 36 -7.37 -11.30 -8.41
CA TYR A 36 -6.09 -11.60 -7.77
C TYR A 36 -5.75 -13.10 -7.83
N GLY A 37 -6.73 -13.97 -7.58
CA GLY A 37 -6.55 -15.42 -7.63
C GLY A 37 -6.18 -15.92 -9.03
N ILE A 38 -6.83 -15.40 -10.07
CA ILE A 38 -6.51 -15.71 -11.46
C ILE A 38 -5.10 -15.24 -11.81
N LEU A 39 -4.76 -14.00 -11.43
CA LEU A 39 -3.45 -13.42 -11.75
C LEU A 39 -2.31 -14.20 -11.09
N ILE A 40 -2.47 -14.58 -9.82
CA ILE A 40 -1.55 -15.49 -9.13
C ILE A 40 -1.51 -16.84 -9.85
N GLY A 41 -2.65 -17.43 -10.20
CA GLY A 41 -2.69 -18.69 -10.95
C GLY A 41 -1.87 -18.65 -12.25
N THR A 42 -2.03 -17.59 -13.04
CA THR A 42 -1.30 -17.42 -14.31
C THR A 42 0.21 -17.26 -14.12
N ILE A 43 0.64 -16.58 -13.05
CA ILE A 43 2.05 -16.45 -12.67
C ILE A 43 2.66 -17.83 -12.37
N PHE A 44 1.90 -18.70 -11.71
CA PHE A 44 2.38 -20.03 -11.31
C PHE A 44 2.49 -21.01 -12.48
N THR A 45 1.65 -20.88 -13.51
CA THR A 45 1.55 -21.87 -14.59
C THR A 45 2.30 -21.50 -15.86
N SER A 46 2.55 -20.22 -16.10
CA SER A 46 2.92 -19.72 -17.43
C SER A 46 4.19 -18.87 -17.43
N SER A 47 5.03 -18.99 -16.39
CA SER A 47 6.24 -18.19 -16.30
C SER A 47 7.32 -18.66 -17.29
N VAL A 48 7.79 -17.75 -18.15
CA VAL A 48 8.86 -17.97 -19.14
C VAL A 48 10.15 -17.32 -18.64
N PRO A 49 11.34 -17.89 -18.92
CA PRO A 49 12.60 -17.22 -18.59
C PRO A 49 12.70 -15.85 -19.27
N TYR A 50 13.23 -14.88 -18.51
CA TYR A 50 13.36 -13.50 -18.97
C TYR A 50 14.45 -13.36 -20.03
N ASP A 51 14.08 -12.82 -21.20
CA ASP A 51 14.99 -12.47 -22.28
C ASP A 51 15.12 -10.93 -22.40
N LYS A 52 16.36 -10.44 -22.30
CA LYS A 52 16.66 -9.01 -22.28
C LYS A 52 16.36 -8.33 -23.61
N GLU A 53 16.53 -9.00 -24.75
CA GLU A 53 16.39 -8.35 -26.05
C GLU A 53 14.94 -8.09 -26.43
N THR A 54 14.04 -8.98 -26.01
CA THR A 54 12.63 -8.95 -26.41
C THR A 54 11.71 -8.40 -25.31
N MET A 55 12.09 -8.52 -24.04
CA MET A 55 11.17 -8.26 -22.91
C MET A 55 11.54 -7.04 -22.06
N TYR A 56 12.67 -6.38 -22.33
CA TYR A 56 13.16 -5.27 -21.49
C TYR A 56 12.18 -4.10 -21.37
N LEU A 57 11.66 -3.63 -22.50
CA LEU A 57 10.75 -2.47 -22.51
C LEU A 57 9.45 -2.80 -21.77
N GLN A 58 8.93 -4.00 -21.95
CA GLN A 58 7.74 -4.46 -21.23
C GLN A 58 7.98 -4.60 -19.72
N ALA A 59 9.12 -5.16 -19.34
CA ALA A 59 9.54 -5.26 -17.93
C ALA A 59 9.67 -3.89 -17.28
N ALA A 60 10.33 -2.94 -17.95
CA ALA A 60 10.46 -1.57 -17.47
C ALA A 60 9.10 -0.90 -17.28
N MET A 61 8.17 -1.04 -18.23
CA MET A 61 6.83 -0.48 -18.13
C MET A 61 6.00 -1.11 -17.00
N ALA A 62 6.10 -2.43 -16.82
CA ALA A 62 5.43 -3.13 -15.72
C ALA A 62 5.96 -2.69 -14.35
N ILE A 63 7.29 -2.58 -14.19
CA ILE A 63 7.94 -2.08 -12.97
C ILE A 63 7.47 -0.64 -12.69
N LEU A 64 7.53 0.23 -13.70
CA LEU A 64 7.15 1.63 -13.56
C LEU A 64 5.68 1.79 -13.16
N ALA A 65 4.79 1.00 -13.75
CA ALA A 65 3.38 1.00 -13.38
C ALA A 65 3.14 0.48 -11.96
N GLY A 66 3.82 -0.60 -11.55
CA GLY A 66 3.73 -1.14 -10.19
C GLY A 66 4.19 -0.11 -9.14
N ILE A 67 5.32 0.56 -9.39
CA ILE A 67 5.84 1.64 -8.54
C ILE A 67 4.92 2.86 -8.57
N GLY A 68 4.45 3.27 -9.74
CA GLY A 68 3.59 4.44 -9.91
C GLY A 68 2.26 4.29 -9.17
N VAL A 69 1.63 3.12 -9.24
CA VAL A 69 0.38 2.85 -8.51
C VAL A 69 0.61 2.79 -7.01
N THR A 70 1.67 2.12 -6.54
CA THR A 70 2.00 2.11 -5.10
C THR A 70 2.30 3.50 -4.56
N ALA A 71 3.06 4.30 -5.31
CA ALA A 71 3.31 5.70 -4.99
C ALA A 71 2.01 6.51 -4.92
N PHE A 72 1.11 6.35 -5.90
CA PHE A 72 -0.18 7.01 -5.92
C PHE A 72 -1.04 6.67 -4.68
N PHE A 73 -1.14 5.39 -4.31
CA PHE A 73 -1.88 4.98 -3.11
C PHE A 73 -1.23 5.47 -1.80
N SER A 74 0.10 5.49 -1.73
CA SER A 74 0.82 6.06 -0.58
C SER A 74 0.57 7.57 -0.44
N MET A 75 0.46 8.29 -1.56
CA MET A 75 0.14 9.72 -1.60
C MET A 75 -1.31 10.00 -1.23
N LEU A 76 -2.25 9.17 -1.70
CA LEU A 76 -3.64 9.24 -1.25
C LEU A 76 -3.77 9.04 0.27
N SER A 77 -2.96 8.14 0.84
CA SER A 77 -2.87 7.98 2.29
C SER A 77 -2.42 9.28 2.98
N LEU A 78 -1.41 9.97 2.42
CA LEU A 78 -0.94 11.28 2.91
C LEU A 78 -2.00 12.40 2.78
N MET A 79 -2.92 12.32 1.83
CA MET A 79 -3.97 13.34 1.61
C MET A 79 -5.31 13.01 2.30
N SER A 80 -5.49 11.78 2.75
CA SER A 80 -6.73 11.36 3.42
C SER A 80 -6.97 12.20 4.68
N LYS A 81 -8.22 12.66 4.85
CA LYS A 81 -8.66 13.35 6.08
C LYS A 81 -8.93 12.37 7.22
N ARG A 82 -9.15 11.09 6.91
CA ARG A 82 -9.39 10.01 7.89
C ARG A 82 -8.09 9.29 8.23
N LYS A 83 -7.09 10.01 8.73
CA LYS A 83 -5.83 9.44 9.24
C LYS A 83 -5.93 9.03 10.70
N ALA A 84 -7.05 8.44 11.09
CA ALA A 84 -7.22 8.00 12.45
C ALA A 84 -6.40 6.71 12.62
N LEU A 85 -5.13 6.88 13.03
CA LEU A 85 -4.21 5.81 13.40
C LEU A 85 -4.90 4.79 14.33
N LEU A 86 -5.75 5.34 15.18
CA LEU A 86 -6.86 4.72 15.90
C LEU A 86 -8.06 5.63 15.64
N TYR A 87 -9.21 5.09 15.18
CA TYR A 87 -10.47 5.86 15.21
C TYR A 87 -10.67 6.39 16.64
N ASP A 88 -11.23 7.60 16.85
CA ASP A 88 -11.33 8.20 18.19
C ASP A 88 -11.94 7.22 19.23
N THR A 89 -12.85 6.36 18.78
CA THR A 89 -13.43 5.26 19.56
C THR A 89 -12.42 4.16 19.91
N ASP A 90 -11.56 3.74 18.98
CA ASP A 90 -10.50 2.75 19.21
C ASP A 90 -9.38 3.34 20.09
N ALA A 91 -9.04 4.62 19.87
CA ALA A 91 -8.00 5.33 20.62
C ALA A 91 -8.35 5.39 22.11
N PHE A 92 -9.63 5.64 22.41
CA PHE A 92 -10.13 5.60 23.77
C PHE A 92 -9.82 4.26 24.45
N TYR A 93 -10.14 3.11 23.85
CA TYR A 93 -9.89 1.80 24.46
C TYR A 93 -8.40 1.46 24.60
N PHE A 94 -7.56 1.89 23.65
CA PHE A 94 -6.12 1.62 23.69
C PHE A 94 -5.33 2.55 24.61
N PHE A 95 -5.79 3.77 24.86
CA PHE A 95 -5.14 4.73 25.75
C PHE A 95 -5.74 4.79 27.16
N SER A 96 -7.01 4.39 27.35
CA SER A 96 -7.65 4.31 28.68
C SER A 96 -7.63 2.90 29.29
N GLY A 97 -7.35 1.86 28.49
CA GLY A 97 -7.24 0.48 28.96
C GLY A 97 -5.93 0.20 29.71
N PRO A 98 -5.82 -0.94 30.42
CA PRO A 98 -4.63 -1.35 31.18
C PRO A 98 -3.53 -1.91 30.25
N TYR A 99 -3.25 -1.23 29.13
CA TYR A 99 -2.27 -1.64 28.13
C TYR A 99 -0.99 -0.83 28.27
N THR A 100 0.16 -1.49 28.11
CA THR A 100 1.45 -0.80 28.17
C THR A 100 1.69 0.01 26.90
N LYS A 101 2.48 1.09 26.99
CA LYS A 101 2.88 1.90 25.82
C LYS A 101 3.50 1.04 24.69
N THR A 102 4.23 -0.01 25.06
CA THR A 102 4.80 -0.99 24.11
C THR A 102 3.74 -1.80 23.36
N GLN A 103 2.66 -2.21 24.02
CA GLN A 103 1.56 -2.95 23.37
C GLN A 103 0.78 -2.06 22.39
N THR A 104 0.52 -0.80 22.76
CA THR A 104 -0.14 0.16 21.88
C THR A 104 0.71 0.52 20.66
N ASN A 105 2.02 0.73 20.84
CA ASN A 105 2.93 0.96 19.71
C ASN A 105 3.05 -0.25 18.79
N LEU A 106 3.06 -1.47 19.33
CA LEU A 106 3.06 -2.68 18.53
C LEU A 106 1.76 -2.83 17.72
N PHE A 107 0.62 -2.48 18.30
CA PHE A 107 -0.66 -2.49 17.59
C PHE A 107 -0.65 -1.55 16.38
N ILE A 108 -0.19 -0.32 16.59
CA ILE A 108 -0.05 0.70 15.53
C ILE A 108 0.87 0.15 14.43
N LEU A 109 2.06 -0.33 14.80
CA LEU A 109 3.03 -0.90 13.87
C LEU A 109 2.41 -2.01 13.01
N VAL A 110 1.73 -2.99 13.62
CA VAL A 110 1.10 -4.10 12.90
C VAL A 110 0.00 -3.61 11.95
N GLN A 111 -0.78 -2.60 12.35
CA GLN A 111 -1.81 -2.02 11.49
C GLN A 111 -1.18 -1.32 10.27
N THR A 112 -0.09 -0.57 10.48
CA THR A 112 0.66 0.11 9.42
C THR A 112 1.31 -0.88 8.47
N LEU A 113 1.97 -1.92 9.00
CA LEU A 113 2.58 -2.98 8.19
C LEU A 113 1.53 -3.74 7.36
N LYS A 114 0.35 -4.02 7.93
CA LYS A 114 -0.77 -4.61 7.17
C LYS A 114 -1.20 -3.70 6.01
N GLY A 115 -1.27 -2.39 6.23
CA GLY A 115 -1.56 -1.41 5.18
C GLY A 115 -0.48 -1.38 4.09
N ALA A 116 0.79 -1.38 4.49
CA ALA A 116 1.93 -1.40 3.58
C ALA A 116 1.95 -2.67 2.72
N LEU A 117 1.63 -3.82 3.31
CA LEU A 117 1.50 -5.09 2.60
C LEU A 117 0.36 -5.04 1.58
N GLY A 118 -0.77 -4.41 1.94
CA GLY A 118 -1.87 -4.17 1.00
C GLY A 118 -1.46 -3.33 -0.19
N TYR A 119 -0.71 -2.24 0.02
CA TYR A 119 -0.20 -1.42 -1.09
C TYR A 119 0.83 -2.17 -1.93
N GLY A 120 1.75 -2.91 -1.31
CA GLY A 120 2.71 -3.76 -2.03
C GLY A 120 2.02 -4.80 -2.93
N LEU A 121 0.96 -5.44 -2.44
CA LEU A 121 0.16 -6.38 -3.24
C LEU A 121 -0.53 -5.71 -4.43
N ILE A 122 -1.06 -4.49 -4.24
CA ILE A 122 -1.63 -3.68 -5.34
C ILE A 122 -0.56 -3.35 -6.38
N GLY A 123 0.63 -2.92 -5.97
CA GLY A 123 1.71 -2.65 -6.91
C GLY A 123 2.11 -3.89 -7.71
N CYS A 124 2.27 -5.04 -7.05
CA CYS A 124 2.57 -6.30 -7.71
C CYS A 124 1.44 -6.77 -8.66
N PHE A 125 0.18 -6.48 -8.32
CA PHE A 125 -0.96 -6.78 -9.18
C PHE A 125 -0.87 -6.04 -10.52
N PHE A 126 -0.64 -4.73 -10.49
CA PHE A 126 -0.49 -3.93 -11.72
C PHE A 126 0.76 -4.33 -12.52
N MET A 127 1.82 -4.68 -11.83
CA MET A 127 3.05 -5.16 -12.44
C MET A 127 2.87 -6.52 -13.15
N GLY A 128 2.16 -7.45 -12.51
CA GLY A 128 1.83 -8.74 -13.13
C GLY A 128 0.84 -8.60 -14.29
N LEU A 129 -0.14 -7.70 -14.19
CA LEU A 129 -1.13 -7.45 -15.25
C LEU A 129 -0.49 -6.90 -16.54
N LEU A 130 0.54 -6.06 -16.41
CA LEU A 130 1.24 -5.46 -17.56
C LEU A 130 2.39 -6.34 -18.09
N SER A 131 2.72 -7.41 -17.38
CA SER A 131 3.71 -8.41 -17.77
C SER A 131 3.13 -9.46 -18.74
N MET A 132 2.61 -9.01 -19.90
CA MET A 132 2.04 -9.92 -20.93
C MET A 132 3.06 -10.91 -21.51
N GLY A 133 4.37 -10.70 -21.32
CA GLY A 133 5.41 -11.62 -21.75
C GLY A 133 5.61 -12.85 -20.86
N GLY A 134 4.94 -12.94 -19.70
CA GLY A 134 5.04 -14.11 -18.82
C GLY A 134 6.38 -14.25 -18.08
N TYR A 135 7.26 -13.25 -18.05
CA TYR A 135 8.53 -13.32 -17.30
C TYR A 135 8.37 -13.18 -15.77
N PHE A 136 7.17 -12.89 -15.30
CA PHE A 136 6.88 -12.60 -13.90
C PHE A 136 6.76 -13.89 -13.08
N SER A 137 7.90 -14.47 -12.73
CA SER A 137 8.00 -15.71 -11.94
C SER A 137 7.70 -15.49 -10.44
N ILE A 138 7.45 -16.57 -9.69
CA ILE A 138 7.18 -16.53 -8.24
C ILE A 138 8.32 -15.86 -7.44
N PRO A 139 9.61 -16.20 -7.66
CA PRO A 139 10.70 -15.53 -6.93
C PRO A 139 10.74 -14.03 -7.22
N TYR A 140 10.47 -13.65 -8.47
CA TYR A 140 10.44 -12.25 -8.88
C TYR A 140 9.26 -11.50 -8.25
N PHE A 141 8.07 -12.10 -8.20
CA PHE A 141 6.91 -11.56 -7.48
C PHE A 141 7.20 -11.33 -6.00
N LEU A 142 7.78 -12.31 -5.31
CA LEU A 142 8.10 -12.19 -3.87
C LEU A 142 9.14 -11.11 -3.62
N LEU A 143 10.14 -10.97 -4.49
CA LEU A 143 11.13 -9.91 -4.40
C LEU A 143 10.51 -8.54 -4.64
N CYS A 144 9.66 -8.39 -5.66
CA CYS A 144 8.92 -7.16 -5.92
C CYS A 144 8.01 -6.80 -4.75
N LEU A 145 7.30 -7.79 -4.20
CA LEU A 145 6.43 -7.62 -3.04
C LEU A 145 7.23 -7.13 -1.83
N LEU A 146 8.39 -7.73 -1.56
CA LEU A 146 9.26 -7.33 -0.46
C LEU A 146 9.76 -5.89 -0.64
N VAL A 147 10.22 -5.51 -1.83
CA VAL A 147 10.70 -4.16 -2.12
C VAL A 147 9.58 -3.12 -1.96
N LEU A 148 8.43 -3.36 -2.59
CA LEU A 148 7.28 -2.46 -2.52
C LEU A 148 6.70 -2.38 -1.10
N PHE A 149 6.70 -3.49 -0.36
CA PHE A 149 6.33 -3.53 1.05
C PHE A 149 7.25 -2.67 1.91
N LEU A 150 8.57 -2.79 1.74
CA LEU A 150 9.55 -2.00 2.50
C LEU A 150 9.39 -0.50 2.19
N ILE A 151 9.31 -0.13 0.92
CA ILE A 151 9.09 1.27 0.50
C ILE A 151 7.77 1.79 1.11
N SER A 152 6.67 1.06 0.94
CA SER A 152 5.36 1.46 1.47
C SER A 152 5.37 1.57 3.00
N SER A 153 6.07 0.67 3.69
CA SER A 153 6.18 0.68 5.16
C SER A 153 6.86 1.94 5.66
N ILE A 154 7.94 2.39 5.01
CA ILE A 154 8.65 3.62 5.36
C ILE A 154 7.73 4.83 5.20
N PHE A 155 7.04 4.95 4.05
CA PHE A 155 6.14 6.07 3.78
C PHE A 155 4.93 6.12 4.72
N LEU A 156 4.33 4.97 5.00
CA LEU A 156 3.20 4.87 5.92
C LEU A 156 3.62 5.17 7.37
N LEU A 157 4.75 4.62 7.84
CA LEU A 157 5.28 4.93 9.18
C LEU A 157 5.64 6.41 9.31
N MET A 158 6.22 7.02 8.28
CA MET A 158 6.47 8.46 8.25
C MET A 158 5.16 9.25 8.34
N THR A 159 4.11 8.82 7.63
CA THR A 159 2.78 9.45 7.66
C THR A 159 2.18 9.38 9.06
N ASP A 160 2.28 8.22 9.71
CA ASP A 160 1.79 7.99 11.06
C ASP A 160 2.55 8.83 12.09
N TYR A 161 3.86 8.96 11.93
CA TYR A 161 4.71 9.82 12.76
C TYR A 161 4.34 11.31 12.62
N ILE A 162 4.21 11.81 11.38
CA ILE A 162 3.79 13.19 11.12
C ILE A 162 2.39 13.42 11.70
N TYR A 163 1.48 12.46 11.57
CA TYR A 163 0.14 12.55 12.14
C TYR A 163 0.19 12.72 13.67
N MET A 164 0.94 11.87 14.38
CA MET A 164 1.11 11.99 15.83
C MET A 164 1.73 13.34 16.22
N TRP A 165 2.65 13.87 15.42
CA TRP A 165 3.24 15.18 15.65
C TRP A 165 2.23 16.33 15.44
N THR A 166 1.33 16.20 14.46
CA THR A 166 0.28 17.21 14.22
C THR A 166 -0.72 17.33 15.35
N LEU A 167 -0.95 16.25 16.12
CA LEU A 167 -1.82 16.29 17.31
C LEU A 167 -1.24 17.17 18.43
N VAL A 168 0.09 17.26 18.54
CA VAL A 168 0.78 18.10 19.54
C VAL A 168 0.98 19.52 19.04
N LYS A 169 1.33 19.69 17.75
CA LYS A 169 1.54 21.00 17.12
C LYS A 169 0.80 21.09 15.79
N PRO A 170 -0.32 21.83 15.70
CA PRO A 170 -1.14 21.86 14.48
C PRO A 170 -0.42 22.45 13.26
N LYS A 171 0.58 23.31 13.49
CA LYS A 171 1.44 23.89 12.42
C LYS A 171 2.30 22.84 11.69
N ALA A 172 2.51 21.65 12.26
CA ALA A 172 3.27 20.58 11.62
C ALA A 172 2.55 19.94 10.41
N LYS A 173 1.27 20.27 10.18
CA LYS A 173 0.49 19.72 9.05
C LYS A 173 1.08 20.10 7.69
N ILE A 174 1.87 21.17 7.63
CA ILE A 174 2.55 21.65 6.42
C ILE A 174 3.55 20.63 5.86
N TRP A 175 4.14 19.78 6.71
CA TRP A 175 5.10 18.75 6.30
C TRP A 175 4.47 17.67 5.41
N ASN A 176 3.18 17.34 5.60
CA ASN A 176 2.47 16.44 4.69
C ASN A 176 2.36 17.04 3.28
N TYR A 177 2.11 18.34 3.17
CA TYR A 177 2.01 19.02 1.88
C TYR A 177 3.38 19.15 1.20
N ILE A 178 4.45 19.40 1.96
CA ILE A 178 5.82 19.45 1.43
C ILE A 178 6.23 18.09 0.85
N ALA A 179 5.96 16.99 1.57
CA ALA A 179 6.25 15.64 1.07
C ALA A 179 5.50 15.33 -0.25
N VAL A 180 4.22 15.71 -0.32
CA VAL A 180 3.38 15.57 -1.51
C VAL A 180 3.93 16.40 -2.68
N ILE A 181 4.30 17.66 -2.44
CA ILE A 181 4.86 18.55 -3.48
C ILE A 181 6.21 18.03 -3.99
N LEU A 182 7.07 17.52 -3.10
CA LEU A 182 8.38 16.98 -3.48
C LEU A 182 8.21 15.73 -4.36
N VAL A 183 7.29 14.83 -4.01
CA VAL A 183 6.97 13.66 -4.84
C VAL A 183 6.40 14.09 -6.20
N LEU A 184 5.45 15.03 -6.24
CA LEU A 184 4.91 15.56 -7.49
C LEU A 184 5.97 16.26 -8.36
N ALA A 185 6.87 17.02 -7.76
CA ALA A 185 7.96 17.69 -8.46
C ALA A 185 8.96 16.67 -9.02
N SER A 186 9.29 15.63 -8.26
CA SER A 186 10.15 14.55 -8.74
C SER A 186 9.52 13.75 -9.88
N ALA A 187 8.22 13.44 -9.79
CA ALA A 187 7.48 12.82 -10.89
C ALA A 187 7.45 13.73 -12.12
N GLY A 188 7.15 15.03 -11.94
CA GLY A 188 7.16 16.01 -13.02
C GLY A 188 8.53 16.14 -13.71
N ALA A 189 9.62 16.08 -12.95
CA ALA A 189 10.98 16.11 -13.49
C ALA A 189 11.36 14.85 -14.29
N VAL A 190 10.85 13.68 -13.89
CA VAL A 190 11.10 12.41 -14.60
C VAL A 190 10.23 12.28 -15.86
N PHE A 191 9.00 12.79 -15.84
CA PHE A 191 8.07 12.70 -16.98
C PHE A 191 8.17 13.88 -17.97
N SER A 192 8.73 15.02 -17.58
CA SER A 192 8.94 16.16 -18.50
C SER A 192 9.82 15.85 -19.72
N PRO A 193 10.94 15.08 -19.64
CA PRO A 193 11.69 14.72 -20.84
C PRO A 193 10.93 13.75 -21.77
N PHE A 194 10.05 12.90 -21.23
CA PHE A 194 9.21 11.99 -22.04
C PHE A 194 8.15 12.72 -22.87
N TYR A 195 7.63 13.84 -22.38
CA TYR A 195 6.66 14.67 -23.10
C TYR A 195 7.31 15.61 -24.15
N ALA A 196 8.59 15.92 -23.98
CA ALA A 196 9.34 16.72 -24.94
C ALA A 196 9.83 15.89 -26.15
N GLY A 197 10.06 14.59 -25.97
CA GLY A 197 10.52 13.67 -27.03
C GLY A 197 9.44 13.16 -27.98
N SER A 198 8.15 13.37 -27.69
CA SER A 198 7.03 12.93 -28.55
C SER A 198 6.55 13.98 -29.57
N ARG A 199 7.30 15.08 -29.72
CA ARG A 199 7.05 16.16 -30.71
C ARG A 199 8.09 16.21 -31.84
N LEU A 200 8.69 15.06 -32.19
CA LEU A 200 9.54 14.91 -33.38
C LEU A 200 9.11 13.68 -34.17
#